data_AF-A0A348V4B8-F1
#
_entry.id   AF-A0A348V4B8-F1
#
_cell.length_a   1.000
_cell.length_b   1.000
_cell.length_c   1.000
_cell.angle_alpha   90.00
_cell.angle_beta   90.00
_cell.angle_gamma   90.00
#
_symmetry.space_group_name_H-M   'P 1'
#
loop_
_entity.id
_entity.type
_entity.pdbx_description
1 polymer ?
#
loop_
_entity_poly.entity_id
_entity_poly.type
_entity_poly.pdbx_seq_one_letter_code
_entity_poly.pdbx_strand_id
1 'polypeptide(L)'
;MAVASGVSLSILERQWLSTHLTGTTSTTSLNELKRQYYVGQIGGAAADVNSLNDLERQWLRKVITDNSGTPNGSELSDLWKQAIAALGFRVSQFVDENKQTFYRNQA
;
A
#
# COMPACT_ATOMS: atom_id res chain seq x y z
N MET A 1 16.62 -16.76 22.92
CA MET A 1 15.52 -16.98 21.97
C MET A 1 15.53 -15.84 20.96
N ALA A 2 16.08 -16.07 19.77
CA ALA A 2 16.07 -15.05 18.71
C ALA A 2 14.68 -15.06 18.07
N VAL A 3 13.87 -14.03 18.35
CA VAL A 3 12.63 -13.81 17.60
C VAL A 3 13.03 -13.52 16.16
N ALA A 4 12.54 -14.34 15.24
CA ALA A 4 12.78 -14.19 13.82
C ALA A 4 12.17 -12.86 13.35
N SER A 5 12.96 -11.78 13.37
CA SER A 5 12.61 -10.46 12.84
C SER A 5 12.64 -10.48 11.31
N GLY A 6 11.93 -11.42 10.71
CA GLY A 6 11.91 -11.70 9.28
C GLY A 6 10.48 -11.89 8.79
N VAL A 7 9.53 -11.09 9.27
CA VAL A 7 8.21 -11.06 8.64
C VAL A 7 8.40 -10.42 7.26
N SER A 8 8.40 -11.25 6.22
CA SER A 8 8.49 -10.78 4.84
C SER A 8 7.41 -9.74 4.57
N LEU A 9 7.75 -8.69 3.82
CA LEU A 9 6.83 -7.61 3.48
C LEU A 9 5.47 -8.14 2.98
N SER A 10 5.51 -9.20 2.17
CA SER A 10 4.33 -9.88 1.62
C SER A 10 3.39 -10.45 2.69
N ILE A 11 3.91 -10.85 3.85
CA ILE A 11 3.12 -11.38 4.98
C ILE A 11 2.44 -10.21 5.71
N LEU A 12 3.19 -9.15 6.03
CA LEU A 12 2.63 -7.94 6.66
C LEU A 12 1.53 -7.33 5.79
N GLU A 13 1.81 -7.20 4.50
CA GLU A 13 0.88 -6.66 3.51
C GLU A 13 -0.38 -7.52 3.41
N ARG A 14 -0.24 -8.85 3.40
CA ARG A 14 -1.39 -9.77 3.39
C ARG A 14 -2.25 -9.62 4.64
N GLN A 15 -1.64 -9.56 5.82
CA GLN A 15 -2.34 -9.42 7.10
C GLN A 15 -3.10 -8.08 7.16
N TRP A 16 -2.46 -7.01 6.72
CA TRP A 16 -3.07 -5.69 6.68
C TRP A 16 -4.26 -5.65 5.71
N LEU A 17 -4.09 -6.19 4.50
CA LEU A 17 -5.15 -6.29 3.50
C LEU A 17 -6.32 -7.15 4.00
N SER A 18 -6.06 -8.27 4.68
CA SER A 18 -7.13 -9.10 5.24
C SER A 18 -7.91 -8.42 6.37
N THR A 19 -7.33 -7.42 7.02
CA THR A 19 -8.02 -6.63 8.05
C THR A 19 -8.93 -5.57 7.41
N HIS A 20 -8.54 -5.08 6.23
CA HIS A 20 -9.26 -4.03 5.51
C HIS A 20 -10.24 -4.55 4.44
N LEU A 21 -10.13 -5.82 4.05
CA LEU A 21 -11.02 -6.47 3.09
C LEU A 21 -11.89 -7.52 3.80
N THR A 22 -13.20 -7.42 3.63
CA THR A 22 -14.15 -8.43 4.10
C THR A 22 -14.38 -9.49 3.03
N GLY A 23 -14.41 -10.77 3.41
CA GLY A 23 -14.78 -11.87 2.51
C GLY A 23 -13.63 -12.48 1.69
N THR A 24 -12.38 -12.16 2.00
CA THR A 24 -11.21 -12.75 1.34
C THR A 24 -10.87 -14.12 1.92
N THR A 25 -10.64 -15.12 1.07
CA THR A 25 -10.23 -16.46 1.50
C THR A 25 -8.70 -16.58 1.56
N SER A 26 -8.19 -17.54 2.33
CA SER A 26 -6.76 -17.84 2.39
C SER A 26 -6.16 -18.31 1.05
N THR A 27 -6.99 -18.56 0.03
CA THR A 27 -6.57 -18.92 -1.33
C THR A 27 -6.41 -17.72 -2.26
N THR A 28 -6.91 -16.53 -1.89
CA THR A 28 -6.78 -15.32 -2.71
C THR A 28 -5.31 -14.88 -2.77
N SER A 29 -4.81 -14.63 -3.99
CA SER A 29 -3.43 -14.18 -4.19
C SER A 29 -3.24 -12.74 -3.68
N LEU A 30 -2.02 -12.40 -3.23
CA LEU A 30 -1.71 -11.06 -2.70
C LEU A 30 -2.01 -9.94 -3.71
N ASN A 31 -1.74 -10.20 -5.00
CA ASN A 31 -2.03 -9.26 -6.08
C ASN A 31 -3.54 -9.02 -6.23
N GLU A 32 -4.36 -10.07 -6.07
CA GLU A 32 -5.82 -9.94 -6.13
C GLU A 32 -6.35 -9.15 -4.92
N LEU A 33 -5.85 -9.43 -3.72
CA LEU A 33 -6.18 -8.67 -2.51
C LEU A 33 -5.86 -7.19 -2.69
N LYS A 34 -4.63 -6.87 -3.15
CA LYS A 34 -4.23 -5.51 -3.48
C LYS A 34 -5.16 -4.84 -4.46
N ARG A 35 -5.48 -5.53 -5.57
CA ARG A 35 -6.38 -5.00 -6.59
C ARG A 35 -7.74 -4.65 -5.99
N GLN A 36 -8.35 -5.56 -5.23
CA GLN A 36 -9.64 -5.30 -4.58
C GLN A 36 -9.58 -4.11 -3.64
N TYR A 37 -8.52 -4.02 -2.84
CA TYR A 37 -8.33 -2.91 -1.91
C TYR A 37 -8.15 -1.58 -2.63
N TYR A 38 -7.22 -1.49 -3.59
CA TYR A 38 -6.95 -0.26 -4.32
C TYR A 38 -8.19 0.21 -5.10
N VAL A 39 -8.89 -0.69 -5.79
CA VAL A 39 -10.13 -0.35 -6.50
C VAL A 39 -11.20 0.16 -5.53
N GLY A 40 -11.34 -0.48 -4.36
CA GLY A 40 -12.28 -0.04 -3.32
C GLY A 40 -11.93 1.35 -2.75
N GLN A 41 -10.64 1.64 -2.56
CA GLN A 41 -10.18 2.92 -2.02
C GLN A 41 -10.25 4.06 -3.06
N ILE A 42 -9.95 3.79 -4.33
CA ILE A 42 -9.97 4.82 -5.37
C ILE A 42 -11.41 5.26 -5.68
N GLY A 43 -12.38 4.32 -5.63
CA GLY A 43 -13.77 4.59 -5.98
C GLY A 43 -14.02 4.62 -7.50
N GLY A 44 -15.30 4.56 -7.89
CA GLY A 44 -15.77 4.37 -9.27
C GLY A 44 -15.01 5.20 -10.34
N ALA A 45 -14.82 4.55 -11.50
CA ALA A 45 -14.08 4.95 -12.73
C ALA A 45 -12.64 4.43 -12.87
N ALA A 46 -11.95 3.99 -11.80
CA ALA A 46 -10.62 3.37 -11.89
C ALA A 46 -10.62 1.85 -12.16
N ALA A 47 -11.81 1.24 -12.36
CA ALA A 47 -11.96 -0.18 -12.66
C ALA A 47 -11.39 -0.60 -14.04
N ASP A 48 -11.09 0.37 -14.91
CA ASP A 48 -10.53 0.13 -16.25
C ASP A 48 -9.00 -0.02 -16.26
N VAL A 49 -8.37 0.10 -15.08
CA VAL A 49 -6.92 0.01 -14.95
C VAL A 49 -6.48 -1.47 -14.93
N ASN A 50 -5.95 -1.96 -16.05
CA ASN A 50 -5.51 -3.35 -16.19
C ASN A 50 -4.28 -3.70 -15.32
N SER A 51 -3.45 -2.72 -14.95
CA SER A 51 -2.17 -2.93 -14.28
C SER A 51 -2.21 -2.64 -12.78
N LEU A 52 -1.81 -3.62 -11.96
CA LEU A 52 -1.73 -3.47 -10.49
C LEU A 52 -0.84 -2.30 -10.06
N ASN A 53 0.28 -2.08 -10.77
CA ASN A 53 1.17 -0.97 -10.48
C ASN A 53 0.51 0.39 -10.69
N ASP A 54 -0.40 0.51 -11.65
CA ASP A 54 -1.10 1.77 -11.90
C ASP A 54 -2.20 2.02 -10.86
N LEU A 55 -2.94 0.96 -10.48
CA LEU A 55 -3.83 1.00 -9.32
C LEU A 55 -3.09 1.42 -8.04
N GLU A 56 -1.91 0.85 -7.79
CA GLU A 56 -1.08 1.22 -6.63
C GLU A 56 -0.66 2.69 -6.70
N ARG A 57 -0.30 3.21 -7.87
CA ARG A 57 0.03 4.63 -8.06
C ARG A 57 -1.16 5.55 -7.77
N GLN A 58 -2.32 5.25 -8.33
CA GLN A 58 -3.52 6.05 -8.12
C GLN A 58 -3.96 6.04 -6.66
N TRP A 59 -3.91 4.87 -6.02
CA TRP A 59 -4.17 4.73 -4.60
C TRP A 59 -3.19 5.55 -3.76
N LEU A 60 -1.88 5.46 -4.01
CA LEU A 60 -0.89 6.26 -3.29
C LEU A 60 -1.11 7.76 -3.46
N ARG A 61 -1.44 8.21 -4.68
CA ARG A 61 -1.79 9.61 -4.95
C ARG A 61 -2.97 10.04 -4.09
N LYS A 62 -4.00 9.21 -3.98
CA LYS A 62 -5.13 9.45 -3.09
C LYS A 62 -4.68 9.54 -1.63
N VAL A 63 -3.88 8.61 -1.13
CA VAL A 63 -3.36 8.62 0.26
C VAL A 63 -2.59 9.92 0.55
N ILE A 64 -1.71 10.34 -0.37
CA ILE A 64 -0.95 11.58 -0.24
C ILE A 64 -1.92 12.78 -0.16
N THR A 65 -2.87 12.88 -1.10
CA THR A 65 -3.84 13.98 -1.13
C THR A 65 -4.76 14.00 0.10
N ASP A 66 -5.20 12.84 0.57
CA ASP A 66 -6.05 12.69 1.77
C ASP A 66 -5.31 13.17 3.03
N ASN A 67 -3.99 12.98 3.07
CA ASN A 67 -3.11 13.45 4.14
C ASN A 67 -2.51 14.84 3.85
N SER A 68 -3.18 15.67 3.05
CA SER A 68 -2.77 17.05 2.73
C SER A 68 -1.40 17.19 2.04
N GLY A 69 -0.86 16.10 1.48
CA GLY A 69 0.32 16.13 0.64
C GLY A 69 -0.02 16.42 -0.83
N THR A 70 0.99 16.85 -1.59
CA THR A 70 0.86 17.02 -3.04
C THR A 70 1.64 15.90 -3.74
N PRO A 71 0.96 14.96 -4.42
CA PRO A 71 1.65 13.89 -5.13
C PRO A 71 2.49 14.47 -6.28
N ASN A 72 3.79 14.32 -6.16
CA ASN A 72 4.78 14.63 -7.19
C ASN A 72 5.33 13.32 -7.78
N GLY A 73 5.78 13.34 -9.02
CA GLY A 73 6.38 12.16 -9.64
C GLY A 73 5.40 11.08 -10.10
N SER A 74 5.97 10.15 -10.88
CA SER A 74 5.26 9.02 -11.48
C SER A 74 5.83 7.67 -11.04
N GLU A 75 6.98 7.67 -10.36
CA GLU A 75 7.59 6.44 -9.87
C GLU A 75 6.94 5.99 -8.57
N LEU A 76 6.72 4.68 -8.44
CA LEU A 76 6.12 4.09 -7.24
C LEU A 76 6.97 4.33 -6.00
N SER A 77 8.29 4.21 -6.14
CA SER A 77 9.25 4.47 -5.07
C SER A 77 9.10 5.87 -4.49
N ASP A 78 8.93 6.87 -5.36
CA ASP A 78 8.78 8.27 -4.96
C ASP A 78 7.40 8.55 -4.33
N LEU A 79 6.33 7.99 -4.92
CA LEU A 79 4.98 8.07 -4.35
C LEU A 79 4.91 7.40 -2.96
N TRP A 80 5.61 6.29 -2.74
CA TRP A 80 5.69 5.67 -1.42
C TRP A 80 6.40 6.57 -0.40
N LYS A 81 7.51 7.21 -0.79
CA LYS A 81 8.21 8.17 0.08
C LYS A 81 7.31 9.33 0.46
N GLN A 82 6.56 9.86 -0.50
CA GLN A 82 5.63 10.96 -0.26
C GLN A 82 4.44 10.55 0.58
N ALA A 83 3.88 9.34 0.38
CA ALA A 83 2.79 8.83 1.20
C ALA A 83 3.23 8.68 2.66
N ILE A 84 4.41 8.09 2.90
CA ILE A 84 5.00 7.97 4.23
C ILE A 84 5.26 9.34 4.86
N ALA A 85 5.81 10.29 4.09
CA ALA A 85 6.04 11.66 4.57
C ALA A 85 4.73 12.39 4.90
N ALA A 86 3.69 12.24 4.06
CA ALA A 86 2.37 12.84 4.28
C ALA A 86 1.71 12.30 5.54
N LEU A 87 1.94 11.03 5.87
CA LEU A 87 1.52 10.41 7.12
C LEU A 87 2.38 10.80 8.34
N GLY A 88 3.44 11.60 8.15
CA GLY A 88 4.35 12.02 9.22
C GLY A 88 5.34 10.93 9.68
N PHE A 89 5.50 9.86 8.90
CA PHE A 89 6.42 8.77 9.23
C PHE A 89 7.82 8.98 8.64
N ARG A 90 8.81 8.26 9.20
CA ARG A 90 10.18 8.31 8.70
C ARG A 90 10.29 7.66 7.34
N VAL A 91 10.69 8.45 6.34
CA VAL A 91 10.96 7.99 4.99
C VAL A 91 12.32 7.27 4.92
N SER A 92 12.34 6.12 4.25
CA SER A 92 13.55 5.43 3.83
C SER A 92 13.80 5.59 2.33
N GLN A 93 15.06 5.38 1.93
CA GLN A 93 15.47 5.31 0.53
C GLN A 93 14.95 4.04 -0.16
N PHE A 94 14.67 2.97 0.61
CA PHE A 94 14.19 1.69 0.10
C PHE A 94 12.66 1.62 0.13
N VAL A 95 12.05 1.26 -1.01
CA VAL A 95 10.59 1.15 -1.12
C VAL A 95 10.02 0.08 -0.18
N ASP A 96 10.73 -1.02 0.03
CA ASP A 96 10.28 -2.10 0.90
C ASP A 96 10.19 -1.66 2.37
N GLU A 97 11.15 -0.86 2.85
CA GLU A 97 11.10 -0.29 4.21
C GLU A 97 9.96 0.72 4.37
N ASN A 98 9.71 1.54 3.34
CA ASN A 98 8.56 2.45 3.35
C ASN A 98 7.25 1.66 3.41
N LYS A 99 7.11 0.60 2.61
CA LYS A 99 5.93 -0.27 2.63
C LYS A 99 5.75 -0.95 4.00
N GLN A 100 6.83 -1.49 4.59
CA GLN A 100 6.77 -2.05 5.94
C GLN A 100 6.35 -1.01 6.98
N THR A 101 6.89 0.21 6.89
CA THR A 101 6.53 1.30 7.78
C THR A 101 5.06 1.65 7.66
N PHE A 102 4.52 1.73 6.44
CA PHE A 102 3.09 1.95 6.21
C PHE A 102 2.26 0.86 6.89
N TYR A 103 2.44 -0.41 6.48
CA TYR A 103 1.60 -1.52 6.96
C TYR A 103 1.70 -1.78 8.46
N ARG A 104 2.82 -1.43 9.09
CA ARG A 104 2.99 -1.57 10.55
C ARG A 104 2.35 -0.46 11.36
N ASN A 105 2.17 0.74 10.80
CA ASN A 105 1.67 1.91 11.53
C ASN A 105 0.23 2.30 11.16
N GLN A 106 -0.26 1.92 9.99
CA GLN A 106 -1.64 2.16 9.52
C GLN A 106 -2.61 1.03 9.91
N ALA A 107 -2.40 0.36 11.05
CA ALA A 107 -3.27 -0.73 11.52
C ALA A 107 -4.60 -0.23 12.09
#